data_AF-A0AA37L6Y1-F1
#
_entry.id   AF-A0AA37L6Y1-F1
#
_cell.length_a   1.000
_cell.length_b   1.000
_cell.length_c   1.000
_cell.angle_alpha   90.00
_cell.angle_beta   90.00
_cell.angle_gamma   90.00
#
_symmetry.space_group_name_H-M   'P 1'
#
loop_
_entity.id
_entity.type
_entity.pdbx_description
1 polymer ?
#
loop_
_entity_poly.entity_id
_entity_poly.type
_entity_poly.pdbx_seq_one_letter_code
_entity_poly.pdbx_strand_id
1 'polypeptide(L)'
;MPQILKDMDRARKTEIESLRVGVINNIHSIYQKADKMVVLDSLALQIDTGSLIDVAVILSLGRWIARMWTVVEARLGNRVLIKTANGEVDLDEIVSLLEEEAIEASHRYGVLLRILSTTRGKASHLARSGLHDLVEAFRHSHTGDNVDRVRAAFPLLGLRWEAGWGQEEASMANGESLGVTMQYPLS
;
A
#
# COMPACT_ATOMS: atom_id res chain seq x y z
N MET A 1 -1.31 -14.96 13.51
CA MET A 1 -2.16 -14.43 14.60
C MET A 1 -1.32 -14.29 15.88
N PRO A 2 -1.15 -13.07 16.43
CA PRO A 2 -0.40 -12.83 17.68
C PRO A 2 -0.89 -13.71 18.84
N GLN A 3 0.02 -14.19 19.70
CA GLN A 3 -0.32 -15.06 20.85
C GLN A 3 -1.36 -14.43 21.78
N ILE A 4 -1.32 -13.11 21.96
CA ILE A 4 -2.26 -12.33 22.79
C ILE A 4 -3.73 -12.51 22.32
N LEU A 5 -3.96 -12.67 21.02
CA LEU A 5 -5.32 -12.86 20.50
C LEU A 5 -5.86 -14.28 20.72
N LYS A 6 -5.02 -15.28 20.99
CA LYS A 6 -5.49 -16.66 21.21
C LYS A 6 -6.19 -16.79 22.55
N ASP A 7 -5.65 -16.14 23.58
CA ASP A 7 -6.12 -16.23 24.98
C ASP A 7 -7.26 -15.25 25.31
N MET A 8 -7.71 -14.47 24.33
CA MET A 8 -8.79 -13.51 24.52
C MET A 8 -10.18 -14.16 24.48
N ASP A 9 -11.05 -13.70 25.39
CA ASP A 9 -12.47 -14.05 25.38
C ASP A 9 -13.14 -13.63 24.05
N ARG A 10 -14.18 -14.39 23.67
CA ARG A 10 -14.91 -14.24 22.41
C ARG A 10 -15.50 -12.83 22.26
N ALA A 11 -16.05 -12.24 23.33
CA ALA A 11 -16.63 -10.90 23.29
C ALA A 11 -15.59 -9.84 22.87
N ARG A 12 -14.37 -9.94 23.42
CA ARG A 12 -13.28 -9.01 23.12
C ARG A 12 -12.68 -9.22 21.72
N LYS A 13 -12.69 -10.46 21.21
CA LYS A 13 -12.34 -10.76 19.81
C LYS A 13 -13.32 -10.10 18.85
N THR A 14 -14.62 -10.19 19.13
CA THR A 14 -15.67 -9.53 18.32
C THR A 14 -15.55 -8.01 18.35
N GLU A 15 -15.27 -7.43 19.52
CA GLU A 15 -15.03 -5.98 19.64
C GLU A 15 -13.84 -5.52 18.81
N ILE A 16 -12.69 -6.22 18.89
CA ILE A 16 -11.51 -5.90 18.08
C ILE A 16 -11.80 -6.01 16.58
N GLU A 17 -12.51 -7.06 16.15
CA GLU A 17 -12.89 -7.20 14.74
C GLU A 17 -13.81 -6.06 14.29
N SER A 18 -14.79 -5.67 15.11
CA SER A 18 -15.66 -4.52 14.81
C SER A 18 -14.86 -3.22 14.67
N LEU A 19 -13.91 -2.97 15.57
CA LEU A 19 -13.02 -1.81 15.48
C LEU A 19 -12.15 -1.85 14.23
N ARG A 20 -11.61 -3.02 13.86
CA ARG A 20 -10.83 -3.19 12.63
C ARG A 20 -11.64 -2.89 11.39
N VAL A 21 -12.86 -3.41 11.30
CA VAL A 21 -13.79 -3.11 10.20
C VAL A 21 -14.09 -1.62 10.14
N GLY A 22 -14.34 -0.99 11.29
CA GLY A 22 -14.49 0.45 11.41
C GLY A 22 -13.29 1.21 10.85
N VAL A 23 -12.07 0.82 11.21
CA VAL A 23 -10.85 1.44 10.67
C VAL A 23 -10.75 1.25 9.16
N ILE A 24 -10.85 0.02 8.65
CA ILE A 24 -10.74 -0.29 7.21
C ILE A 24 -11.70 0.58 6.39
N ASN A 25 -12.96 0.66 6.81
CA ASN A 25 -13.99 1.41 6.11
C ASN A 25 -13.81 2.94 6.21
N ASN A 26 -12.97 3.43 7.11
CA ASN A 26 -12.67 4.85 7.28
C ASN A 26 -11.26 5.25 6.80
N ILE A 27 -10.38 4.30 6.46
CA ILE A 27 -9.01 4.55 6.00
C ILE A 27 -9.01 5.60 4.88
N HIS A 28 -9.88 5.45 3.89
CA HIS A 28 -9.99 6.42 2.78
C HIS A 28 -10.17 7.86 3.28
N SER A 29 -11.17 8.08 4.14
CA SER A 29 -11.42 9.41 4.69
C SER A 29 -10.30 9.89 5.62
N ILE A 30 -9.66 8.99 6.36
CA ILE A 30 -8.57 9.35 7.28
C ILE A 30 -7.38 9.90 6.49
N TYR A 31 -6.93 9.17 5.47
CA TYR A 31 -5.77 9.56 4.68
C TYR A 31 -6.04 10.80 3.83
N GLN A 32 -7.22 10.95 3.24
CA GLN A 32 -7.57 12.15 2.47
C GLN A 32 -7.69 13.42 3.32
N LYS A 33 -8.11 13.30 4.58
CA LYS A 33 -8.19 14.44 5.50
C LYS A 33 -6.85 14.76 6.17
N ALA A 34 -5.90 13.83 6.16
CA ALA A 34 -4.57 14.06 6.69
C ALA A 34 -3.78 14.98 5.75
N ASP A 35 -3.16 16.03 6.30
CA ASP A 35 -2.26 16.90 5.53
C ASP A 35 -1.06 16.12 4.99
N LYS A 36 -0.52 15.21 5.82
CA LYS A 36 0.70 14.44 5.53
C LYS A 36 0.64 13.06 6.16
N MET A 37 1.21 12.08 5.48
CA MET A 37 1.59 10.79 6.02
C MET A 37 3.10 10.79 6.26
N VAL A 38 3.54 10.37 7.45
CA VAL A 38 4.96 10.25 7.79
C VAL A 38 5.34 8.77 7.84
N VAL A 39 6.30 8.38 7.00
CA VAL A 39 6.85 7.03 6.93
C VAL A 39 8.10 6.96 7.81
N LEU A 40 8.02 6.12 8.84
CA LEU A 40 9.13 5.77 9.71
C LEU A 40 9.64 4.37 9.33
N ASP A 41 10.57 4.30 8.39
CA ASP A 41 11.25 3.05 8.04
C ASP A 41 12.60 2.97 8.75
N SER A 42 12.90 1.81 9.35
CA SER A 42 14.12 1.62 10.13
C SER A 42 15.41 1.86 9.34
N LEU A 43 15.42 1.57 8.03
CA LEU A 43 16.60 1.83 7.19
C LEU A 43 16.66 3.30 6.77
N ALA A 44 15.52 3.88 6.41
CA ALA A 44 15.46 5.31 6.05
C ALA A 44 15.89 6.21 7.23
N LEU A 45 15.49 5.88 8.46
CA LEU A 45 15.87 6.63 9.66
C LEU A 45 17.38 6.64 9.95
N GLN A 46 18.14 5.70 9.39
CA GLN A 46 19.59 5.59 9.60
C GLN A 46 20.40 6.31 8.52
N ILE A 47 19.75 6.76 7.44
CA ILE A 47 20.47 7.37 6.32
C ILE A 47 20.75 8.84 6.60
N ASP A 48 22.04 9.18 6.57
CA ASP A 48 22.58 10.53 6.71
C ASP A 48 23.07 11.01 5.32
N THR A 49 22.10 11.34 4.46
CA THR A 49 22.36 11.85 3.10
C THR A 49 21.26 12.79 2.67
N GLY A 50 21.60 13.77 1.85
CA GLY A 50 20.64 14.62 1.14
C GLY A 50 20.23 14.07 -0.24
N SER A 51 20.80 12.93 -0.67
CA SER A 51 20.53 12.33 -1.97
C SER A 51 19.17 11.64 -1.99
N LEU A 52 18.24 12.15 -2.80
CA LEU A 52 16.94 11.53 -3.04
C LEU A 52 17.06 10.12 -3.64
N ILE A 53 18.11 9.87 -4.42
CA ILE A 53 18.38 8.56 -5.04
C ILE A 53 18.76 7.53 -3.98
N ASP A 54 19.60 7.92 -3.01
CA ASP A 54 19.99 7.04 -1.91
C ASP A 54 18.77 6.69 -1.06
N VAL A 55 17.93 7.68 -0.78
CA VAL A 55 16.65 7.48 -0.08
C VAL A 55 15.74 6.54 -0.88
N ALA A 56 15.65 6.68 -2.20
CA ALA A 56 14.87 5.80 -3.07
C ALA A 56 15.34 4.34 -3.01
N VAL A 57 16.66 4.12 -3.07
CA VAL A 57 17.26 2.79 -2.95
C VAL A 57 16.95 2.20 -1.58
N ILE A 58 17.22 2.94 -0.50
CA ILE A 58 17.00 2.46 0.86
C ILE A 58 15.53 2.18 1.14
N LEU A 59 14.61 3.05 0.70
CA LEU A 59 13.18 2.84 0.85
C LEU A 59 12.72 1.58 0.10
N SER A 60 13.28 1.33 -1.09
CA SER A 60 12.97 0.14 -1.89
C SER A 60 13.48 -1.17 -1.28
N LEU A 61 14.45 -1.09 -0.36
CA LEU A 61 14.95 -2.20 0.45
C LEU A 61 14.32 -2.26 1.85
N GLY A 62 13.52 -1.25 2.20
CA GLY A 62 12.89 -1.07 3.49
C GLY A 62 11.74 -2.02 3.75
N ARG A 63 11.34 -2.14 5.02
CA ARG A 63 10.16 -2.93 5.40
C ARG A 63 8.87 -2.25 5.05
N TRP A 64 8.86 -0.91 4.96
CA TRP A 64 7.66 -0.18 4.53
C TRP A 64 7.22 -0.62 3.14
N ILE A 65 8.06 -0.53 2.11
CA ILE A 65 7.65 -0.85 0.73
C ILE A 65 7.14 -2.30 0.57
N ALA A 66 7.66 -3.22 1.38
CA ALA A 66 7.31 -4.64 1.32
C ALA A 66 5.95 -4.98 1.97
N ARG A 67 5.25 -4.05 2.63
CA ARG A 67 3.97 -4.33 3.31
C ARG A 67 2.77 -4.15 2.36
N MET A 68 1.79 -5.04 2.47
CA MET A 68 0.53 -4.97 1.70
C MET A 68 -0.17 -3.60 1.85
N TRP A 69 -0.27 -3.09 3.08
CA TRP A 69 -0.94 -1.82 3.38
C TRP A 69 -0.21 -0.59 2.82
N THR A 70 1.05 -0.72 2.39
CA THR A 70 1.84 0.38 1.84
C THR A 70 1.25 0.94 0.56
N VAL A 71 0.63 0.12 -0.27
CA VAL A 71 -0.04 0.62 -1.48
C VAL A 71 -1.20 1.54 -1.11
N VAL A 72 -1.92 1.22 -0.03
CA VAL A 72 -3.05 2.02 0.48
C VAL A 72 -2.56 3.35 1.03
N GLU A 73 -1.58 3.25 1.93
CA GLU A 73 -0.87 4.36 2.54
C GLU A 73 -0.29 5.33 1.50
N ALA A 74 0.45 4.79 0.54
CA ALA A 74 1.15 5.56 -0.48
C ALA A 74 0.20 6.19 -1.50
N ARG A 75 -0.96 5.59 -1.82
CA ARG A 75 -1.89 6.16 -2.82
C ARG A 75 -2.90 7.14 -2.23
N LEU A 76 -3.33 6.93 -0.99
CA LEU A 76 -4.36 7.76 -0.36
C LEU A 76 -3.78 8.97 0.38
N GLY A 77 -2.51 8.92 0.80
CA GLY A 77 -1.85 10.05 1.45
C GLY A 77 -1.70 11.24 0.51
N ASN A 78 -2.12 12.43 0.95
CA ASN A 78 -1.93 13.66 0.19
C ASN A 78 -0.44 13.94 -0.08
N ARG A 79 0.37 13.84 0.97
CA ARG A 79 1.84 13.92 0.93
C ARG A 79 2.44 12.78 1.72
N VAL A 80 3.43 12.09 1.15
CA VAL A 80 4.06 10.92 1.79
C VAL A 80 5.51 11.26 2.10
N LEU A 81 5.78 11.55 3.37
CA LEU A 81 7.07 12.03 3.84
C LEU A 81 7.88 10.89 4.45
N ILE A 82 9.02 10.57 3.86
CA ILE A 82 9.97 9.60 4.40
C ILE A 82 10.89 10.32 5.39
N LYS A 83 10.88 9.87 6.64
CA LYS A 83 11.83 10.41 7.63
C LYS A 83 13.21 9.78 7.47
N THR A 84 14.21 10.65 7.47
CA THR A 84 15.64 10.29 7.45
C THR A 84 16.32 10.79 8.73
N ALA A 85 17.60 10.48 8.92
CA ALA A 85 18.34 10.95 10.09
C ALA A 85 18.38 12.50 10.18
N ASN A 86 18.42 13.17 9.02
CA ASN A 86 18.62 14.62 8.92
C ASN A 86 17.38 15.41 8.51
N GLY A 87 16.24 14.75 8.27
CA GLY A 87 15.06 15.47 7.81
C GLY A 87 13.94 14.58 7.31
N GLU A 88 13.25 15.09 6.30
CA GLU A 88 12.18 14.40 5.60
C GLU A 88 12.32 14.63 4.10
N VAL A 89 11.90 13.63 3.34
CA VAL A 89 11.88 13.66 1.88
C VAL A 89 10.48 13.30 1.41
N ASP A 90 9.93 14.06 0.45
CA ASP A 90 8.63 13.73 -0.14
C ASP A 90 8.80 12.60 -1.17
N LEU A 91 7.97 11.56 -1.08
CA LEU A 91 7.96 10.46 -2.04
C LEU A 91 7.72 10.97 -3.46
N ASP A 92 6.92 12.02 -3.60
CA ASP A 92 6.62 12.61 -4.89
C ASP A 92 7.86 13.28 -5.51
N GLU A 93 8.73 13.89 -4.71
CA GLU A 93 10.01 14.45 -5.16
C GLU A 93 10.97 13.35 -5.63
N ILE A 94 11.00 12.21 -4.91
CA ILE A 94 11.79 11.04 -5.32
C ILE A 94 11.32 10.52 -6.68
N VAL A 95 10.00 10.34 -6.85
CA VAL A 95 9.44 9.84 -8.11
C VAL A 95 9.74 10.80 -9.26
N SER A 96 9.54 12.11 -9.07
CA SER A 96 9.84 13.11 -10.10
C SER A 96 11.32 13.13 -10.49
N LEU A 97 12.25 13.07 -9.52
CA LEU A 97 13.68 12.98 -9.84
C LEU A 97 13.98 11.71 -10.66
N LEU A 98 13.43 10.57 -10.26
CA LEU A 98 13.65 9.31 -10.98
C LEU A 98 13.06 9.34 -12.39
N GLU A 99 11.94 10.04 -12.61
CA GLU A 99 11.36 10.26 -13.94
C GLU A 99 12.26 11.11 -14.84
N GLU A 100 12.90 12.14 -14.29
CA GLU A 100 13.84 13.00 -15.01
C GLU A 100 15.13 12.24 -15.37
N GLU A 101 15.64 11.42 -14.45
CA GLU A 101 16.89 10.68 -14.61
C GLU A 101 16.75 9.39 -15.43
N ALA A 102 15.61 8.70 -15.33
CA ALA A 102 15.38 7.44 -16.05
C ALA A 102 14.73 7.68 -17.41
N ILE A 103 15.53 8.14 -18.38
CA ILE A 103 15.06 8.44 -19.76
C ILE A 103 14.47 7.21 -20.46
N GLU A 104 14.94 6.00 -20.10
CA GLU A 104 14.46 4.74 -20.66
C GLU A 104 14.29 3.65 -19.59
N ALA A 105 13.47 2.63 -19.88
CA ALA A 105 13.23 1.48 -19.01
C ALA A 105 14.51 0.67 -18.67
N SER A 106 15.52 0.73 -19.54
CA SER A 106 16.83 0.10 -19.40
C SER A 106 17.78 0.88 -18.47
N HIS A 107 17.41 2.10 -18.08
CA HIS A 107 18.24 2.95 -17.23
C HIS A 107 18.47 2.30 -15.87
N ARG A 108 19.61 2.60 -15.24
CA ARG A 108 20.00 2.01 -13.94
C ARG A 108 18.99 2.26 -12.82
N TYR A 109 18.15 3.29 -12.97
CA TYR A 109 17.09 3.64 -12.04
C TYR A 109 15.68 3.23 -12.49
N GLY A 110 15.52 2.66 -13.68
CA GLY A 110 14.21 2.31 -14.23
C GLY A 110 13.40 1.37 -13.33
N VAL A 111 14.09 0.47 -12.62
CA VAL A 111 13.46 -0.43 -11.63
C VAL A 111 12.95 0.35 -10.40
N LEU A 112 13.75 1.29 -9.87
CA LEU A 112 13.34 2.13 -8.74
C LEU A 112 12.14 2.99 -9.12
N LEU A 113 12.21 3.64 -10.28
CA LEU A 113 11.10 4.43 -10.82
C LEU A 113 9.84 3.57 -10.89
N ARG A 114 9.90 2.40 -11.54
CA ARG A 114 8.76 1.50 -11.69
C ARG A 114 8.17 1.10 -10.33
N ILE A 115 8.99 0.70 -9.36
CA ILE A 115 8.50 0.28 -8.04
C ILE A 115 7.79 1.43 -7.33
N LEU A 116 8.43 2.60 -7.26
CA LEU A 116 7.94 3.73 -6.47
C LEU A 116 6.75 4.42 -7.15
N SER A 117 6.77 4.60 -8.48
CA SER A 117 5.64 5.19 -9.22
C SER A 117 4.41 4.29 -9.19
N THR A 118 4.59 2.98 -9.38
CA THR A 118 3.49 2.00 -9.27
C THR A 118 2.93 1.97 -7.86
N THR A 119 3.78 1.99 -6.82
CA THR A 119 3.33 2.04 -5.43
C THR A 119 2.54 3.31 -5.14
N ARG A 120 3.06 4.47 -5.54
CA ARG A 120 2.44 5.79 -5.36
C ARG A 120 1.16 5.97 -6.20
N GLY A 121 0.98 5.19 -7.27
CA GLY A 121 -0.17 5.32 -8.17
C GLY A 121 -0.11 6.55 -9.07
N LYS A 122 1.07 7.12 -9.27
CA LYS A 122 1.30 8.17 -10.26
C LYS A 122 1.61 7.54 -11.61
N ALA A 123 0.89 7.98 -12.64
CA ALA A 123 1.22 7.61 -14.01
C ALA A 123 2.60 8.19 -14.35
N SER A 124 3.52 7.31 -14.74
CA SER A 124 4.84 7.69 -15.25
C SER A 124 5.01 7.12 -16.65
N HIS A 125 6.05 7.52 -17.37
CA HIS A 125 6.33 6.92 -18.68
C HIS A 125 6.62 5.40 -18.60
N LEU A 126 6.86 4.85 -17.39
CA LEU A 126 7.04 3.42 -17.12
C LEU A 126 5.91 2.76 -16.32
N ALA A 127 4.91 3.51 -15.83
CA ALA A 127 3.83 2.99 -15.00
C ALA A 127 2.48 3.60 -15.41
N ARG A 128 1.45 2.77 -15.58
CA ARG A 128 0.11 3.24 -15.96
C ARG A 128 -0.68 3.60 -14.69
N SER A 129 -1.89 4.15 -14.87
CA SER A 129 -2.87 4.30 -13.80
C SER A 129 -4.11 3.47 -14.11
N GLY A 130 -4.34 2.37 -13.38
CA GLY A 130 -5.50 1.50 -13.53
C GLY A 130 -5.46 0.27 -12.61
N LEU A 131 -6.42 -0.64 -12.78
CA LEU A 131 -6.51 -1.89 -12.00
C LEU A 131 -5.26 -2.76 -12.16
N HIS A 132 -4.68 -2.80 -13.36
CA HIS A 132 -3.43 -3.51 -13.63
C HIS A 132 -2.29 -3.01 -12.74
N ASP A 133 -2.15 -1.68 -12.59
CA ASP A 133 -1.08 -1.11 -11.76
C ASP A 133 -1.35 -1.28 -10.27
N LEU A 134 -2.62 -1.42 -9.88
CA LEU A 134 -2.97 -1.83 -8.52
C LEU A 134 -2.52 -3.27 -8.24
N VAL A 135 -2.78 -4.19 -9.18
CA VAL A 135 -2.31 -5.59 -9.07
C VAL A 135 -0.79 -5.64 -9.05
N GLU A 136 -0.12 -4.88 -9.93
CA GLU A 136 1.34 -4.80 -9.99
C GLU A 136 1.93 -4.22 -8.69
N ALA A 137 1.32 -3.19 -8.10
CA ALA A 137 1.75 -2.65 -6.82
C ALA A 137 1.65 -3.69 -5.69
N PHE A 138 0.56 -4.46 -5.65
CA PHE A 138 0.40 -5.51 -4.65
C PHE A 138 1.32 -6.72 -4.87
N ARG A 139 1.76 -6.98 -6.10
CA ARG A 139 2.62 -8.14 -6.45
C ARG A 139 3.92 -8.17 -5.66
N HIS A 140 4.48 -7.00 -5.33
CA HIS A 140 5.75 -6.87 -4.60
C HIS A 140 5.57 -6.75 -3.09
N SER A 141 4.31 -6.81 -2.62
CA SER A 141 3.95 -6.60 -1.22
C SER A 141 3.59 -7.91 -0.52
N HIS A 142 3.82 -7.96 0.79
CA HIS A 142 3.69 -9.13 1.62
C HIS A 142 2.80 -8.85 2.83
N THR A 143 2.06 -9.87 3.27
CA THR A 143 1.29 -9.87 4.51
C THR A 143 1.31 -11.28 5.12
N GLY A 144 1.28 -11.34 6.45
CA GLY A 144 1.13 -12.60 7.20
C GLY A 144 -0.33 -13.03 7.36
N ASP A 145 -1.30 -12.22 6.91
CA ASP A 145 -2.73 -12.52 6.91
C ASP A 145 -3.25 -12.52 5.46
N ASN A 146 -3.74 -13.66 5.01
CA ASN A 146 -4.28 -13.81 3.66
C ASN A 146 -5.48 -12.89 3.43
N VAL A 147 -6.28 -12.60 4.45
CA VAL A 147 -7.46 -11.72 4.31
C VAL A 147 -7.02 -10.28 4.01
N ASP A 148 -5.86 -9.86 4.50
CA ASP A 148 -5.31 -8.51 4.22
C ASP A 148 -4.98 -8.29 2.75
N ARG A 149 -4.68 -9.36 1.98
CA ARG A 149 -4.47 -9.26 0.53
C ARG A 149 -5.70 -8.69 -0.19
N VAL A 150 -6.89 -8.97 0.34
CA VAL A 150 -8.15 -8.49 -0.22
C VAL A 150 -8.57 -7.19 0.46
N ARG A 151 -8.50 -7.12 1.80
CA ARG A 151 -8.90 -5.94 2.58
C ARG A 151 -8.16 -4.67 2.17
N ALA A 152 -6.87 -4.77 1.83
CA ALA A 152 -6.09 -3.59 1.42
C ALA A 152 -6.61 -2.96 0.13
N ALA A 153 -7.26 -3.71 -0.77
CA ALA A 153 -7.83 -3.13 -1.99
C ALA A 153 -9.10 -2.32 -1.73
N PHE A 154 -9.86 -2.61 -0.67
CA PHE A 154 -11.19 -2.03 -0.43
C PHE A 154 -11.17 -0.50 -0.30
N PRO A 155 -10.30 0.11 0.53
CA PRO A 155 -10.22 1.56 0.64
C PRO A 155 -9.81 2.25 -0.67
N LEU A 156 -9.08 1.56 -1.55
CA LEU A 156 -8.64 2.09 -2.84
C LEU A 156 -9.74 2.01 -3.91
N LEU A 157 -10.65 1.05 -3.78
CA LEU A 157 -11.77 0.83 -4.70
C LEU A 157 -13.09 1.46 -4.24
N GLY A 158 -13.11 2.11 -3.06
CA GLY A 158 -14.33 2.69 -2.48
C GLY A 158 -15.33 1.63 -1.97
N LEU A 159 -14.85 0.42 -1.69
CA LEU A 159 -15.66 -0.70 -1.22
C LEU A 159 -15.72 -0.73 0.31
N ARG A 160 -16.73 -1.40 0.86
CA ARG A 160 -16.90 -1.57 2.32
C ARG A 160 -16.70 -3.02 2.73
N TRP A 161 -15.94 -3.21 3.79
CA TRP A 161 -15.69 -4.50 4.40
C TRP A 161 -16.70 -4.76 5.53
N GLU A 162 -17.12 -6.01 5.72
CA GLU A 162 -17.99 -6.41 6.82
C GLU A 162 -17.33 -7.39 7.79
N ALA A 163 -17.84 -7.41 9.02
CA ALA A 163 -17.31 -8.30 10.05
C ALA A 163 -17.59 -9.77 9.70
N GLY A 164 -16.60 -10.63 9.88
CA GLY A 164 -16.71 -12.05 9.58
C GLY A 164 -16.44 -12.45 8.14
N TRP A 165 -16.26 -11.49 7.22
CA TRP A 165 -15.85 -11.82 5.85
C TRP A 165 -14.45 -12.43 5.81
N GLY A 166 -14.30 -13.49 5.01
CA GLY A 166 -13.05 -14.02 4.51
C GLY A 166 -12.79 -13.54 3.07
N GLN A 167 -11.94 -14.26 2.35
CA GLN A 167 -11.61 -13.90 0.96
C GLN A 167 -12.76 -14.19 -0.02
N GLU A 168 -13.48 -15.29 0.20
CA GLU A 168 -14.54 -15.76 -0.70
C GLU A 168 -15.76 -14.85 -0.61
N GLU A 169 -16.19 -14.49 0.60
CA GLU A 169 -17.32 -13.59 0.84
C GLU A 169 -17.05 -12.21 0.24
N ALA A 170 -15.83 -11.69 0.42
CA ALA A 170 -15.41 -10.42 -0.16
C ALA A 170 -15.40 -10.44 -1.71
N SER A 171 -15.05 -11.57 -2.32
CA SER A 171 -15.05 -11.72 -3.77
C SER A 171 -16.47 -11.78 -4.34
N MET A 172 -17.39 -12.44 -3.63
CA MET A 172 -18.80 -12.54 -4.03
C MET A 172 -19.54 -11.20 -3.93
N ALA A 173 -19.33 -10.45 -2.85
CA ALA A 173 -19.93 -9.13 -2.67
C ALA A 173 -19.49 -8.12 -3.75
N ASN A 174 -18.26 -8.25 -4.25
CA ASN A 174 -17.73 -7.38 -5.30
C ASN A 174 -18.24 -7.76 -6.71
N GLY A 175 -18.58 -9.03 -6.94
CA GLY A 175 -19.19 -9.48 -8.20
C GLY A 175 -20.58 -8.87 -8.44
N GLU A 176 -21.38 -8.74 -7.37
CA GLU A 176 -22.70 -8.09 -7.43
C GLU A 176 -22.60 -6.56 -7.56
N SER A 177 -21.60 -5.92 -6.92
CA SER A 177 -21.44 -4.46 -6.98
C SER A 177 -20.75 -3.95 -8.25
N LEU A 178 -20.02 -4.81 -8.99
CA LEU A 178 -19.31 -4.46 -10.23
C LEU A 178 -19.94 -5.05 -11.50
N GLY A 179 -20.99 -5.88 -11.38
CA GLY A 179 -21.62 -6.53 -12.53
C GLY A 179 -20.70 -7.51 -13.29
N VAL A 180 -19.65 -8.00 -12.64
CA VAL A 180 -18.67 -8.91 -13.24
C VAL A 180 -18.73 -10.25 -12.52
N THR A 181 -19.31 -11.24 -13.18
CA THR A 181 -19.21 -12.65 -12.78
C THR A 181 -17.78 -13.13 -13.03
N MET A 182 -16.93 -13.16 -12.00
CA MET A 182 -15.65 -13.88 -12.10
C MET A 182 -15.92 -15.39 -12.12
N GLN A 183 -15.94 -15.98 -13.31
CA GLN A 183 -15.80 -17.43 -13.46
C GLN A 183 -14.34 -17.80 -13.17
N TYR A 184 -14.11 -18.49 -12.05
CA TYR A 184 -12.85 -19.18 -11.81
C TYR A 184 -12.70 -20.33 -12.83
N PRO A 185 -11.55 -20.50 -13.50
CA PRO A 185 -11.28 -21.73 -14.21
C PRO A 185 -11.06 -22.83 -13.16
N LEU A 186 -11.93 -23.83 -13.20
CA LEU A 186 -11.69 -25.11 -12.52
C LEU A 186 -10.43 -25.73 -13.15
N SER A 187 -9.48 -26.05 -12.26
CA SER A 187 -8.26 -26.87 -12.41
C SER A 187 -8.06 -27.61 -13.72
#